data_AF-A0A537XRJ5-F1
#
_entry.id   AF-A0A537XRJ5-F1
#
_cell.length_a   1.000
_cell.length_b   1.000
_cell.length_c   1.000
_cell.angle_alpha   90.00
_cell.angle_beta   90.00
_cell.angle_gamma   90.00
#
_symmetry.space_group_name_H-M   'P 1'
#
loop_
_entity.id
_entity.type
_entity.pdbx_description
1 polymer ?
#
loop_
_entity_poly.entity_id
_entity_poly.type
_entity_poly.pdbx_seq_one_letter_code
_entity_poly.pdbx_strand_id
1 'polypeptide(L)'
;MNAKYKDALSTIPTGSFNFIYGKFKLQSDGLDWLVVTTGDTAYVQGTASIRGGNALWSFQATVRDAPAGTPDHLLLEVWLQGMDKDFYAPVYRASGDVGGQIQIQR
;
A
#
# COMPACT_ATOMS: atom_id res chain seq x y z
N MET A 1 -6.86 4.96 -5.41
CA MET A 1 -5.40 4.88 -5.68
C MET A 1 -5.19 5.22 -7.14
N ASN A 2 -4.23 6.09 -7.48
CA ASN A 2 -3.97 6.53 -8.87
C ASN A 2 -2.49 6.35 -9.26
N ALA A 3 -1.83 5.29 -8.77
CA ALA A 3 -0.43 5.03 -9.06
C ALA A 3 -0.25 4.47 -10.48
N LYS A 4 0.69 5.02 -11.25
CA LYS A 4 1.05 4.53 -12.59
C LYS A 4 2.47 4.95 -12.99
N TYR A 5 3.11 4.16 -13.85
CA TYR A 5 4.28 4.65 -14.59
C TYR A 5 3.84 5.66 -15.65
N LYS A 6 4.64 6.71 -15.86
CA LYS A 6 4.34 7.75 -16.84
C LYS A 6 4.49 7.23 -18.27
N ASP A 7 5.51 6.41 -18.50
CA ASP A 7 5.84 5.77 -19.76
C ASP A 7 6.59 4.44 -19.50
N ALA A 8 6.90 3.70 -20.57
CA ALA A 8 7.56 2.39 -20.49
C ALA A 8 9.03 2.45 -20.01
N LEU A 9 9.64 3.63 -19.94
CA LEU A 9 11.02 3.82 -19.48
C LEU A 9 11.09 4.29 -18.02
N SER A 10 9.96 4.68 -17.44
CA SER A 10 9.87 5.16 -16.07
C SER A 10 10.16 4.02 -15.09
N THR A 11 11.13 4.23 -14.19
CA THR A 11 11.47 3.27 -13.12
C THR A 11 10.82 3.62 -11.79
N ILE A 12 10.26 4.82 -11.66
CA ILE A 12 9.55 5.30 -10.46
C ILE A 12 8.11 5.67 -10.87
N PRO A 13 7.09 5.14 -10.18
CA PRO A 13 5.70 5.46 -10.49
C PRO A 13 5.30 6.87 -9.99
N THR A 14 4.30 7.45 -10.64
CA THR A 14 3.68 8.72 -10.26
C THR A 14 2.28 8.49 -9.70
N GLY A 15 1.71 9.51 -9.04
CA GLY A 15 0.36 9.46 -8.48
C GLY A 15 0.38 9.50 -6.96
N SER A 16 -0.66 8.95 -6.33
CA SER A 16 -0.75 8.87 -4.88
C SER A 16 -1.47 7.61 -4.40
N PHE A 17 -1.09 7.19 -3.21
CA PHE A 17 -1.78 6.19 -2.41
C PHE A 17 -2.28 6.83 -1.12
N ASN A 18 -3.57 6.66 -0.85
CA ASN A 18 -4.20 7.11 0.38
C ASN A 18 -5.03 5.95 0.93
N PHE A 19 -4.75 5.55 2.16
CA PHE A 19 -5.55 4.58 2.90
C PHE A 19 -6.18 5.27 4.10
N ILE A 20 -7.52 5.27 4.15
CA ILE A 20 -8.30 5.90 5.21
C ILE A 20 -9.26 4.85 5.75
N TYR A 21 -9.14 4.54 7.04
CA TYR A 21 -10.04 3.64 7.74
C TYR A 21 -10.25 4.12 9.18
N GLY A 22 -11.47 4.55 9.49
CA GLY A 22 -11.77 5.22 10.76
C GLY A 22 -10.86 6.42 10.99
N LYS A 23 -10.08 6.40 12.08
CA LYS A 23 -9.09 7.44 12.43
C LYS A 23 -7.69 7.15 11.88
N PHE A 24 -7.46 6.00 11.26
CA PHE A 24 -6.17 5.68 10.65
C PHE A 24 -6.15 6.27 9.24
N LYS A 25 -5.19 7.16 8.99
CA LYS A 25 -4.93 7.75 7.69
C LYS A 25 -3.45 7.55 7.39
N LEU A 26 -3.16 6.82 6.32
CA LEU A 26 -1.84 6.70 5.74
C LEU A 26 -1.87 7.35 4.36
N GLN A 27 -0.95 8.28 4.14
CA GLN A 27 -0.84 9.03 2.89
C GLN A 27 0.58 8.88 2.38
N SER A 28 0.73 8.42 1.14
CA SER A 28 2.04 8.34 0.49
C SER A 28 2.65 9.73 0.35
N ASP A 29 3.89 9.89 0.79
CA ASP A 29 4.71 11.08 0.54
C ASP A 29 5.56 10.87 -0.73
N GLY A 30 5.87 9.61 -1.05
CA GLY A 30 6.53 9.19 -2.29
C GLY A 30 6.16 7.75 -2.63
N LEU A 31 6.24 7.41 -3.92
CA LEU A 31 6.09 6.03 -4.39
C LEU A 31 7.42 5.57 -4.96
N ASP A 32 7.88 4.41 -4.51
CA ASP A 32 9.17 3.85 -4.91
C ASP A 32 8.95 2.77 -5.98
N TRP A 33 7.89 1.98 -5.86
CA TRP A 33 7.63 0.88 -6.76
C TRP A 33 6.14 0.63 -6.99
N LEU A 34 5.82 0.25 -8.22
CA LEU A 34 4.53 -0.31 -8.60
C LEU A 34 4.81 -1.56 -9.42
N VAL A 35 4.27 -2.70 -9.01
CA VAL A 35 4.35 -3.92 -9.80
C VAL A 35 2.96 -4.45 -10.00
N VAL A 36 2.62 -4.67 -11.26
CA VAL A 36 1.44 -5.41 -11.67
C VAL A 36 1.96 -6.73 -12.21
N THR A 37 1.77 -7.80 -11.44
CA THR A 37 2.23 -9.13 -11.85
C THR A 37 1.30 -9.68 -12.93
N THR A 38 1.79 -10.55 -13.81
CA THR A 38 0.92 -11.35 -14.67
C THR A 38 0.09 -12.27 -13.77
N GLY A 39 -1.18 -11.95 -13.59
CA GLY A 39 -2.06 -12.61 -12.63
C GLY A 39 -3.05 -11.63 -12.01
N ASP A 40 -3.45 -11.93 -10.79
CA ASP A 40 -4.46 -11.19 -10.02
C ASP A 40 -3.85 -10.17 -9.04
N THR A 41 -2.52 -10.09 -8.94
CA THR A 41 -1.87 -9.36 -7.85
C THR A 41 -1.14 -8.11 -8.34
N ALA A 42 -1.41 -6.99 -7.68
CA ALA A 42 -0.65 -5.76 -7.81
C ALA A 42 -0.12 -5.32 -6.45
N TYR A 43 1.07 -4.70 -6.42
CA TYR A 43 1.57 -4.05 -5.21
C TYR A 43 2.20 -2.69 -5.50
N VAL A 44 2.01 -1.78 -4.56
CA VAL A 44 2.62 -0.45 -4.55
C VAL A 44 3.39 -0.28 -3.24
N GLN A 45 4.58 0.28 -3.34
CA GLN A 45 5.47 0.55 -2.22
C GLN A 45 5.92 2.00 -2.22
N GLY A 46 6.25 2.51 -1.05
CA GLY A 46 6.75 3.86 -0.93
C GLY A 46 7.02 4.29 0.49
N THR A 47 7.19 5.61 0.63
CA THR A 47 7.22 6.28 1.92
C THR A 47 5.89 6.99 2.19
N ALA A 48 5.48 7.04 3.45
CA ALA A 48 4.21 7.61 3.85
C ALA A 48 4.29 8.29 5.21
N SER A 49 3.32 9.17 5.45
CA SER A 49 3.06 9.81 6.73
C SER A 49 1.74 9.29 7.31
N ILE A 50 1.73 9.03 8.61
CA ILE A 50 0.53 8.62 9.34
C ILE A 50 -0.09 9.88 9.97
N ARG A 51 -1.36 10.14 9.64
CA ARG A 51 -2.13 11.32 10.07
C ARG A 51 -1.44 12.67 9.77
N GLY A 52 -0.60 12.74 8.74
CA GLY A 52 0.15 13.95 8.40
C GLY A 52 1.21 14.33 9.45
N GLY A 53 1.65 13.38 10.27
CA GLY A 53 2.78 13.58 11.18
C GLY A 53 4.12 13.65 10.44
N ASN A 54 5.15 14.14 11.13
CA ASN A 54 6.49 14.35 10.55
C ASN A 54 7.34 13.07 10.44
N ALA A 55 6.89 11.97 11.05
CA ALA A 55 7.58 10.68 10.95
C ALA A 55 7.29 10.04 9.59
N LEU A 56 8.35 9.65 8.88
CA LEU A 56 8.26 8.88 7.65
C LEU A 56 8.19 7.39 7.98
N TRP A 57 7.39 6.68 7.18
CA TRP A 57 7.14 5.25 7.30
C TRP A 57 7.38 4.62 5.93
N SER A 58 7.89 3.39 5.92
CA SER A 58 7.89 2.58 4.70
C SER A 58 6.58 1.80 4.64
N PHE A 59 5.96 1.67 3.47
CA PHE A 59 4.74 0.89 3.31
C PHE A 59 4.75 0.02 2.05
N GLN A 60 3.97 -1.05 2.10
CA GLN A 60 3.56 -1.83 0.95
C GLN A 60 2.05 -2.03 1.02
N ALA A 61 1.35 -1.72 -0.06
CA ALA A 61 -0.03 -2.13 -0.26
C ALA A 61 -0.06 -3.18 -1.38
N THR A 62 -0.63 -4.34 -1.09
CA THR A 62 -0.88 -5.42 -2.03
C THR A 62 -2.38 -5.54 -2.25
N VAL A 63 -2.82 -5.49 -3.51
CA VAL A 63 -4.20 -5.74 -3.92
C VAL A 63 -4.22 -7.05 -4.71
N ARG A 64 -5.18 -7.91 -4.40
CA ARG A 64 -5.44 -9.15 -5.12
C ARG A 64 -6.85 -9.10 -5.69
N ASP A 65 -6.94 -9.14 -7.00
CA ASP A 65 -8.17 -9.31 -7.77
C ASP A 65 -8.78 -10.67 -7.42
N ALA A 66 -10.06 -10.68 -7.05
CA ALA A 66 -10.76 -11.92 -6.73
C ALA A 66 -11.60 -12.39 -7.93
N PRO A 67 -11.97 -13.69 -7.99
CA PRO A 67 -12.87 -14.17 -9.03
C PRO A 67 -14.17 -13.37 -9.05
N ALA A 68 -14.76 -13.24 -10.24
CA ALA A 68 -15.99 -12.48 -10.45
C ALA A 68 -17.08 -12.84 -9.42
N GLY A 69 -17.61 -11.82 -8.75
CA GLY A 69 -18.61 -11.98 -7.69
C GLY A 69 -18.04 -12.07 -6.27
N THR A 70 -16.71 -12.07 -6.11
CA THR A 70 -16.02 -11.96 -4.82
C THR A 70 -15.34 -10.59 -4.73
N PRO A 71 -15.30 -9.94 -3.56
CA PRO A 71 -14.54 -8.71 -3.38
C PRO A 71 -13.02 -8.95 -3.51
N ASP A 72 -12.32 -8.00 -4.11
CA ASP A 72 -10.85 -7.98 -4.10
C ASP A 72 -10.32 -7.89 -2.66
N HIS A 73 -9.10 -8.35 -2.44
CA HIS A 73 -8.46 -8.30 -1.13
C HIS A 73 -7.32 -7.29 -1.08
N LEU A 74 -7.31 -6.46 -0.04
CA LEU A 74 -6.22 -5.55 0.29
C LEU A 74 -5.41 -6.10 1.47
N LEU A 75 -4.09 -5.99 1.37
CA LEU A 75 -3.15 -6.08 2.48
C LEU A 75 -2.27 -4.82 2.46
N LEU A 76 -2.28 -4.05 3.54
CA LEU A 76 -1.40 -2.92 3.79
C LEU A 76 -0.48 -3.28 4.95
N GLU A 77 0.81 -3.09 4.75
CA GLU A 77 1.84 -3.30 5.77
C GLU A 77 2.70 -2.06 5.86
N VAL A 78 3.05 -1.66 7.09
CA VAL A 78 3.72 -0.40 7.38
C VAL A 78 4.84 -0.64 8.39
N TRP A 79 6.03 -0.15 8.09
CA TRP A 79 7.23 -0.26 8.90
C TRP A 79 7.78 1.13 9.23
N LEU A 80 8.67 1.20 10.23
CA LEU A 80 9.49 2.40 10.40
C LEU A 80 10.36 2.60 9.15
N GLN A 81 10.58 3.86 8.76
CA GLN A 81 11.42 4.16 7.60
C GLN A 81 12.80 3.50 7.73
N GLY A 82 13.25 2.85 6.65
CA GLY A 82 14.55 2.17 6.58
C GLY A 82 14.55 0.75 7.13
N MET A 83 13.44 0.27 7.71
CA MET A 83 13.27 -1.15 8.03
C MET A 83 12.83 -1.91 6.78
N ASP A 84 13.63 -2.91 6.42
CA ASP A 84 13.37 -3.77 5.28
C ASP A 84 12.29 -4.82 5.62
N LYS A 85 11.29 -4.94 4.74
CA LYS A 85 10.15 -5.86 4.85
C LYS A 85 10.57 -7.32 4.97
N ASP A 86 11.73 -7.69 4.43
CA ASP A 86 12.21 -9.07 4.41
C ASP A 86 12.90 -9.47 5.73
N PHE A 87 13.21 -8.49 6.58
CA PHE A 87 13.91 -8.70 7.85
C PHE A 87 13.11 -8.27 9.08
N TYR A 88 12.12 -7.39 8.94
CA TYR A 88 11.36 -6.83 10.06
C TYR A 88 9.85 -7.06 9.90
N ALA A 89 9.18 -7.34 11.02
CA ALA A 89 7.72 -7.39 11.06
C ALA A 89 7.12 -5.98 10.92
N PRO A 90 5.95 -5.83 10.27
CA PRO A 90 5.28 -4.54 10.16
C PRO A 90 4.80 -4.04 11.52
N VAL A 91 4.88 -2.72 11.73
CA VAL A 91 4.34 -2.01 12.89
C VAL A 91 2.83 -1.82 12.77
N TYR A 92 2.32 -1.71 11.55
CA TYR A 92 0.88 -1.73 11.29
C TYR A 92 0.60 -2.69 10.14
N ARG A 93 -0.48 -3.44 10.29
CA ARG A 93 -1.01 -4.31 9.25
C ARG A 93 -2.50 -4.06 9.11
N ALA A 94 -2.98 -3.79 7.92
CA ALA A 94 -4.40 -3.69 7.64
C ALA A 94 -4.78 -4.64 6.50
N SER A 95 -5.81 -5.46 6.67
CA SER A 95 -6.23 -6.40 5.62
C SER A 95 -7.74 -6.62 5.58
N GLY A 96 -8.25 -6.93 4.40
CA GLY A 96 -9.65 -7.32 4.20
C GLY A 96 -10.13 -7.00 2.79
N ASP A 97 -11.44 -6.96 2.63
CA ASP A 97 -12.09 -6.81 1.34
C ASP A 97 -12.15 -5.36 0.89
N VAL A 98 -11.80 -5.10 -0.37
CA VAL A 98 -11.94 -3.79 -0.99
C VAL A 98 -13.43 -3.47 -1.13
N GLY A 99 -13.86 -2.36 -0.53
CA GLY A 99 -15.29 -2.01 -0.42
C GLY A 99 -16.03 -2.72 0.72
N GLY A 100 -15.34 -3.61 1.45
CA GLY A 100 -15.85 -4.31 2.63
C GLY A 100 -15.16 -3.85 3.93
N GLN A 101 -15.15 -4.72 4.93
CA GLN A 101 -14.54 -4.45 6.24
C GLN A 101 -13.04 -4.72 6.19
N ILE A 102 -12.24 -3.72 6.56
CA ILE A 102 -10.78 -3.87 6.75
C ILE A 102 -10.47 -3.97 8.24
N GLN A 103 -9.65 -4.95 8.62
CA GLN A 103 -9.15 -5.09 10.00
C GLN A 103 -7.76 -4.47 10.11
N ILE A 104 -7.52 -3.67 11.15
CA ILE A 104 -6.20 -3.09 11.43
C ILE A 104 -5.63 -3.74 12.68
N GLN A 105 -4.40 -4.22 12.57
CA GLN A 105 -3.57 -4.76 13.63
C GLN A 105 -2.33 -3.86 13.80
N ARG A 106 -1.86 -3.76 15.04
CA ARG A 106 -0.63 -3.07 15.43
C ARG A 106 0.28 -4.06 16.14
#